data_AF-A0A2V6SNK3-F1
#
_entry.id   AF-A0A2V6SNK3-F1
#
_cell.length_a   1.000
_cell.length_b   1.000
_cell.length_c   1.000
_cell.angle_alpha   90.00
_cell.angle_beta   90.00
_cell.angle_gamma   90.00
#
_symmetry.space_group_name_H-M   'P 1'
#
loop_
_entity.id
_entity.type
_entity.pdbx_description
1 polymer ?
#
loop_
_entity_poly.entity_id
_entity_poly.type
_entity_poly.pdbx_seq_one_letter_code
_entity_poly.pdbx_strand_id
1 'polypeptide(L)'
;MSWHSLRAVVMGLAAAILLTGCVVAEPVVVRTPPPLPPPQVEVVPGAPGPAYVWVAGHWAWRRGGYMWVPGYWAVPATPGYVWAPGHWAPRRGGYVWVEGHWRVR
;
A
#
# COMPACT_ATOMS: atom_id res chain seq x y z
N MET A 1 43.80 -28.93 9.43
CA MET A 1 42.89 -27.87 8.96
C MET A 1 43.38 -26.55 9.54
N SER A 2 43.95 -25.65 8.73
CA SER A 2 44.58 -24.42 9.24
C SER A 2 43.54 -23.35 9.55
N TRP A 3 43.81 -22.54 10.58
CA TRP A 3 42.96 -21.43 11.06
C TRP A 3 42.54 -20.45 9.97
N HIS A 4 43.35 -20.30 8.91
CA HIS A 4 43.08 -19.43 7.77
C HIS A 4 41.97 -19.98 6.86
N SER A 5 41.87 -21.30 6.71
CA SER A 5 40.79 -21.94 5.95
C SER A 5 39.44 -21.78 6.64
N LEU A 6 39.41 -21.86 7.97
CA LEU A 6 38.19 -21.64 8.77
C LEU A 6 37.67 -20.20 8.66
N ARG A 7 38.56 -19.20 8.73
CA ARG A 7 38.19 -17.79 8.56
C ARG A 7 37.66 -17.48 7.17
N ALA A 8 38.28 -18.02 6.13
CA ALA A 8 37.82 -17.84 4.75
C ALA A 8 36.43 -18.45 4.52
N VAL A 9 36.17 -19.64 5.08
CA VAL A 9 34.86 -20.30 4.98
C VAL A 9 33.78 -19.50 5.73
N VAL A 10 34.07 -19.01 6.94
CA VAL A 10 33.12 -18.19 7.72
C VAL A 10 32.79 -16.87 7.02
N MET A 11 33.79 -16.18 6.45
CA MET A 11 33.55 -14.95 5.68
C MET A 11 32.77 -15.21 4.39
N GLY A 12 33.04 -16.32 3.70
CA GLY A 12 32.29 -16.72 2.50
C GLY A 12 30.81 -17.02 2.80
N LEU A 13 30.52 -17.73 3.89
CA LEU A 13 29.15 -18.01 4.32
C LEU A 13 28.40 -16.74 4.77
N ALA A 14 29.07 -15.83 5.48
CA ALA A 14 28.47 -14.55 5.90
C ALA A 14 28.11 -13.65 4.70
N ALA A 15 28.98 -13.59 3.69
CA ALA A 15 28.71 -12.84 2.46
C ALA A 15 27.55 -13.44 1.65
N ALA A 16 27.41 -14.77 1.63
CA ALA A 16 26.31 -15.44 0.94
C ALA A 16 24.94 -15.16 1.59
N ILE A 17 24.88 -15.06 2.93
CA ILE A 17 23.64 -14.74 3.67
C ILE A 17 23.14 -13.31 3.38
N LEU A 18 24.06 -12.36 3.14
CA LEU A 18 23.70 -10.98 2.81
C LEU A 18 23.13 -10.83 1.39
N LEU A 19 23.37 -11.81 0.50
CA LEU A 19 22.88 -11.79 -0.88
C LEU A 19 21.52 -12.49 -1.06
N THR A 20 20.98 -13.09 0.00
CA THR A 20 19.70 -13.79 -0.02
C THR A 20 18.51 -12.81 -0.01
N GLY A 21 18.20 -12.27 -1.19
CA GLY A 21 16.85 -12.01 -1.70
C GLY A 21 15.98 -10.94 -1.02
N CYS A 22 15.54 -9.96 -1.81
CA CYS A 22 14.38 -9.15 -1.45
C CYS A 22 13.11 -10.03 -1.43
N VAL A 23 12.44 -10.10 -0.29
CA VAL A 23 11.08 -10.67 -0.23
C VAL A 23 10.12 -9.67 -0.85
N VAL A 24 9.61 -9.98 -2.04
CA VAL A 24 8.54 -9.21 -2.68
C VAL A 24 7.21 -9.87 -2.31
N ALA A 25 6.39 -9.20 -1.52
CA ALA A 25 5.04 -9.67 -1.22
C ALA A 25 4.18 -9.61 -2.48
N GLU A 26 3.66 -10.75 -2.93
CA GLU A 26 2.70 -10.77 -4.03
C GLU A 26 1.33 -10.22 -3.58
N PRO A 27 0.61 -9.49 -4.44
CA PRO A 27 -0.73 -9.01 -4.10
C PRO A 27 -1.68 -10.20 -3.94
N VAL A 28 -2.49 -10.17 -2.87
CA VAL A 28 -3.50 -11.20 -2.62
C VAL A 28 -4.56 -11.17 -3.72
N VAL A 29 -4.63 -12.26 -4.50
CA VAL A 29 -5.64 -12.44 -5.54
C VAL A 29 -6.85 -13.17 -4.95
N VAL A 30 -8.02 -12.55 -5.00
CA VAL A 30 -9.28 -13.16 -4.57
C VAL A 30 -10.13 -13.53 -5.77
N ARG A 31 -10.90 -14.63 -5.69
CA ARG A 31 -11.81 -15.02 -6.78
C ARG A 31 -12.99 -14.05 -6.91
N THR A 32 -13.55 -13.65 -5.78
CA THR A 32 -14.69 -12.74 -5.69
C THR A 32 -14.40 -11.70 -4.62
N PRO A 33 -14.42 -10.40 -4.95
CA PRO A 33 -14.29 -9.32 -3.97
C PRO A 33 -15.40 -9.38 -2.91
N PRO A 34 -15.07 -9.19 -1.63
CA PRO A 34 -16.09 -9.03 -0.60
C PRO A 34 -16.93 -7.76 -0.85
N PRO A 35 -18.23 -7.78 -0.53
CA PRO A 35 -19.11 -6.63 -0.75
C PRO A 35 -18.60 -5.41 0.02
N LEU A 36 -18.56 -4.25 -0.64
CA LEU A 36 -18.13 -3.01 -0.02
C LEU A 36 -19.15 -2.58 1.05
N PRO A 37 -18.72 -2.27 2.28
CA PRO A 37 -19.62 -1.73 3.30
C PRO A 37 -20.13 -0.34 2.88
N PRO A 38 -21.27 0.13 3.45
CA PRO A 38 -21.75 1.47 3.17
C PRO A 38 -20.71 2.53 3.58
N PRO A 39 -20.59 3.64 2.83
CA PRO A 39 -19.75 4.76 3.24
C PRO A 39 -20.19 5.30 4.60
N GLN A 40 -19.24 5.70 5.45
CA GLN A 40 -19.58 6.42 6.67
C GLN A 40 -19.79 7.90 6.35
N VAL A 41 -20.72 8.52 7.08
CA VAL A 41 -20.95 9.96 6.98
C VAL A 41 -19.88 10.67 7.80
N GLU A 42 -19.16 11.59 7.16
CA GLU A 42 -18.15 12.41 7.81
C GLU A 42 -18.50 13.89 7.68
N VAL A 43 -18.29 14.63 8.77
CA VAL A 43 -18.31 16.09 8.74
C VAL A 43 -16.96 16.55 8.22
N VAL A 44 -16.96 17.25 7.08
CA VAL A 44 -15.75 17.83 6.51
C VAL A 44 -15.41 19.11 7.29
N PRO A 45 -14.29 19.17 8.03
CA PRO A 45 -13.88 20.40 8.70
C PRO A 45 -13.46 21.45 7.68
N GLY A 46 -13.45 22.72 8.07
CA GLY A 46 -12.96 23.80 7.21
C GLY A 46 -11.55 23.51 6.68
N ALA A 47 -11.30 23.89 5.42
CA ALA A 47 -9.99 23.69 4.79
C ALA A 47 -8.92 24.52 5.53
N PRO A 48 -7.74 23.94 5.83
CA PRO A 48 -6.64 24.70 6.45
C PRO A 48 -6.06 25.79 5.54
N GLY A 49 -6.25 25.67 4.22
CA GLY A 49 -5.80 26.65 3.22
C GLY A 49 -6.12 26.23 1.78
N PRO A 50 -5.81 27.08 0.79
CA PRO A 50 -6.20 26.86 -0.61
C PRO A 50 -5.45 25.74 -1.33
N ALA A 51 -4.30 25.32 -0.81
CA ALA A 51 -3.50 24.23 -1.38
C ALA A 51 -3.98 22.82 -0.94
N TYR A 52 -4.93 22.75 0.01
CA TYR A 52 -5.41 21.49 0.55
C TYR A 52 -6.55 20.92 -0.30
N VAL A 53 -6.46 19.62 -0.57
CA VAL A 53 -7.50 18.82 -1.20
C VAL A 53 -8.08 17.90 -0.14
N TRP A 54 -9.42 17.82 -0.09
CA TRP A 54 -10.11 16.90 0.79
C TRP A 54 -9.98 15.48 0.26
N VAL A 55 -9.34 14.61 1.03
CA VAL A 55 -9.35 13.17 0.83
C VAL A 55 -10.53 12.63 1.63
N ALA A 56 -11.62 12.26 0.96
CA ALA A 56 -12.78 11.70 1.64
C ALA A 56 -12.43 10.39 2.36
N GLY A 57 -13.09 10.14 3.50
CA GLY A 57 -12.99 8.87 4.17
C GLY A 57 -13.41 7.72 3.26
N HIS A 58 -12.69 6.61 3.37
CA HIS A 58 -12.83 5.49 2.45
C HIS A 58 -12.50 4.18 3.14
N TRP A 59 -13.06 3.10 2.60
CA TRP A 59 -12.70 1.75 2.99
C TRP A 59 -11.35 1.36 2.37
N ALA A 60 -10.39 1.00 3.20
CA ALA A 60 -9.15 0.37 2.77
C ALA A 60 -9.20 -1.14 3.05
N TRP A 61 -8.64 -1.95 2.15
CA TRP A 61 -8.50 -3.38 2.38
C TRP A 61 -7.21 -3.67 3.14
N ARG A 62 -7.30 -4.03 4.42
CA ARG A 62 -6.14 -4.35 5.27
C ARG A 62 -6.39 -5.62 6.07
N ARG A 63 -5.36 -6.46 6.20
CA ARG A 63 -5.41 -7.70 7.01
C ARG A 63 -6.60 -8.62 6.67
N GLY A 64 -7.02 -8.65 5.41
CA GLY A 64 -8.12 -9.50 4.95
C GLY A 64 -9.52 -8.95 5.20
N GLY A 65 -9.68 -7.65 5.49
CA GLY A 65 -10.98 -7.01 5.67
C GLY A 65 -10.99 -5.53 5.32
N TYR A 66 -12.18 -4.96 5.29
CA TYR A 66 -12.36 -3.51 5.14
C TYR A 66 -12.11 -2.79 6.47
N MET A 67 -11.30 -1.75 6.42
CA MET A 67 -11.02 -0.86 7.53
C MET A 67 -11.33 0.58 7.09
N TRP A 68 -12.12 1.30 7.90
CA TRP A 68 -12.43 2.69 7.61
C TRP A 68 -11.18 3.54 7.83
N VAL A 69 -10.84 4.34 6.82
CA VAL A 69 -9.81 5.37 6.92
C VAL A 69 -10.55 6.71 6.96
N PRO A 70 -10.45 7.47 8.07
CA PRO A 70 -11.09 8.77 8.16
C PRO A 70 -10.59 9.74 7.11
N GLY A 71 -11.47 10.61 6.64
CA GLY A 71 -11.11 11.67 5.72
C GLY A 71 -10.10 12.66 6.32
N TYR A 72 -9.28 13.26 5.46
CA TYR A 72 -8.26 14.21 5.88
C TYR A 72 -7.94 15.24 4.79
N TRP A 73 -7.43 16.39 5.22
CA TRP A 73 -6.89 17.40 4.31
C TRP A 73 -5.45 17.05 3.95
N ALA A 74 -5.14 17.03 2.65
CA ALA A 74 -3.80 16.76 2.14
C ALA A 74 -3.37 17.79 1.12
N VAL A 75 -2.07 18.08 1.07
CA VAL A 75 -1.47 18.87 0.00
C VAL A 75 -0.88 17.90 -1.03
N PRO A 76 -1.40 17.84 -2.26
CA PRO A 76 -0.82 16.98 -3.29
C PRO A 76 0.57 17.48 -3.68
N ALA A 77 1.44 16.57 -4.12
CA ALA A 77 2.80 16.89 -4.53
C ALA A 77 2.85 17.88 -5.72
N THR A 78 1.85 17.84 -6.59
CA THR A 78 1.73 18.67 -7.78
C THR A 78 0.30 19.20 -7.90
N PRO A 79 0.09 20.47 -8.33
CA PRO A 79 -1.24 20.97 -8.65
C PRO A 79 -1.97 20.10 -9.68
N GLY A 80 -3.29 19.97 -9.54
CA GLY A 80 -4.13 19.21 -10.46
C GLY A 80 -4.25 17.71 -10.14
N TYR A 81 -3.60 17.22 -9.09
CA TYR A 81 -3.81 15.86 -8.62
C TYR A 81 -5.07 15.75 -7.76
N VAL A 82 -5.78 14.64 -7.92
CA VAL A 82 -6.96 14.25 -7.14
C VAL A 82 -6.75 12.87 -6.53
N TRP A 83 -7.38 12.64 -5.38
CA TRP A 83 -7.34 11.34 -4.73
C TRP A 83 -8.30 10.37 -5.43
N ALA A 84 -7.79 9.21 -5.83
CA ALA A 84 -8.60 8.07 -6.26
C ALA A 84 -8.68 7.07 -5.09
N PRO A 85 -9.88 6.75 -4.58
CA PRO A 85 -10.02 5.76 -3.50
C PRO A 85 -9.61 4.36 -3.97
N GLY A 86 -9.19 3.54 -3.01
CA GLY A 86 -8.85 2.15 -3.28
C GLY A 86 -10.05 1.35 -3.79
N HIS A 87 -9.79 0.36 -4.65
CA HIS A 87 -10.84 -0.45 -5.26
C HIS A 87 -10.31 -1.83 -5.64
N TRP A 88 -11.23 -2.78 -5.81
CA TRP A 88 -10.92 -4.07 -6.42
C TRP A 88 -10.81 -3.93 -7.93
N ALA A 89 -9.66 -4.30 -8.49
CA ALA A 89 -9.42 -4.32 -9.93
C ALA A 89 -9.26 -5.77 -10.42
N PRO A 90 -9.76 -6.09 -11.63
CA PRO A 90 -9.60 -7.42 -12.21
C PRO A 90 -8.12 -7.72 -12.51
N ARG A 91 -7.72 -8.96 -12.29
CA ARG A 91 -6.39 -9.50 -12.61
C ARG A 91 -6.52 -10.93 -13.14
N ARG A 92 -5.47 -11.45 -13.78
CA ARG A 92 -5.46 -12.87 -14.21
C ARG A 92 -5.76 -13.77 -13.00
N GLY A 93 -6.88 -14.49 -13.05
CA GLY A 93 -7.28 -15.43 -12.00
C GLY A 93 -8.13 -14.85 -10.87
N GLY A 94 -8.52 -13.57 -10.92
CA GLY A 94 -9.41 -12.98 -9.90
C GLY A 94 -9.35 -11.46 -9.85
N TYR A 95 -9.32 -10.92 -8.64
CA TYR A 95 -9.27 -9.50 -8.36
C TYR A 95 -8.17 -9.21 -7.35
N VAL A 96 -7.56 -8.05 -7.47
CA VAL A 96 -6.57 -7.52 -6.53
C VAL A 96 -7.07 -6.20 -5.98
N TRP A 97 -6.76 -5.94 -4.71
CA TRP A 97 -7.00 -4.62 -4.14
C TRP A 97 -5.94 -3.65 -4.66
N VAL A 98 -6.39 -2.58 -5.29
CA VAL A 98 -5.56 -1.44 -5.67
C VAL A 98 -5.72 -0.39 -4.59
N GLU A 99 -4.62 -0.04 -3.93
CA GLU A 99 -4.64 1.00 -2.91
C GLU A 99 -4.98 2.37 -3.51
N GLY A 100 -5.61 3.19 -2.67
CA GLY A 100 -5.90 4.57 -3.04
C GLY A 100 -4.61 5.32 -3.37
N HIS A 101 -4.67 6.17 -4.38
CA HIS A 101 -3.50 6.88 -4.88
C HIS A 101 -3.89 8.24 -5.46
N TRP A 102 -2.91 9.13 -5.51
CA TRP A 102 -3.03 10.39 -6.21
C TRP A 102 -2.89 10.16 -7.71
N ARG A 103 -3.78 10.77 -8.50
CA ARG A 103 -3.71 10.76 -9.96
C ARG A 103 -3.97 12.15 -10.51
N VAL A 104 -3.52 12.40 -11.74
CA VAL A 104 -3.89 13.61 -12.48
C VAL A 104 -5.41 13.59 -12.72
N ARG A 105 -6.05 14.75 -12.55
CA ARG A 105 -7.48 14.94 -12.76
C ARG A 105 -7.94 14.62 -14.17
#